data_AF-A0A4U9H974-F1
#
_entry.id   AF-A0A4U9H974-F1
#
_cell.length_a   1.000
_cell.length_b   1.000
_cell.length_c   1.000
_cell.angle_alpha   90.00
_cell.angle_beta   90.00
_cell.angle_gamma   90.00
#
_symmetry.space_group_name_H-M   'P 1'
#
loop_
_entity.id
_entity.type
_entity.pdbx_description
1 polymer ?
#
loop_
_entity_poly.entity_id
_entity_poly.type
_entity_poly.pdbx_seq_one_letter_code
_entity_poly.pdbx_strand_id
1 'polypeptide(L)'
;MGRRYIGIEQMDYINEITVPRLQKVIEGEQGGISKDVNWKGGGSFVYAELMELNAYFVHEIQKALSTEELENLFSVMKTEAHLNYQVALENVLSAEYEMEGIPRKVAFSELELHEKKQLLIEILDKNQLYVNASEMDDCDLNISESDKAFTRSFYGME
;
A
#
# COMPACT_ATOMS: atom_id res chain seq x y z
N MET A 1 12.25 -18.90 -25.63
CA MET A 1 12.90 -17.72 -24.99
C MET A 1 13.44 -18.00 -23.59
N GLY A 2 12.83 -18.87 -22.77
CA GLY A 2 13.44 -19.36 -21.50
C GLY A 2 13.75 -18.31 -20.44
N ARG A 3 13.22 -17.09 -20.59
CA ARG A 3 13.44 -15.97 -19.67
C ARG A 3 12.50 -16.10 -18.47
N ARG A 4 12.99 -15.69 -17.30
CA ARG A 4 12.18 -15.45 -16.09
C ARG A 4 12.11 -13.94 -15.88
N TYR A 5 10.98 -13.45 -15.39
CA TYR A 5 10.77 -12.02 -15.15
C TYR A 5 9.97 -11.85 -13.87
N ILE A 6 10.06 -10.65 -13.30
CA ILE A 6 9.21 -10.17 -12.20
C ILE A 6 8.45 -8.98 -12.75
N GLY A 7 7.12 -9.00 -12.63
CA GLY A 7 6.25 -7.87 -12.94
C GLY A 7 5.84 -7.18 -11.64
N ILE A 8 5.79 -5.85 -11.66
CA ILE A 8 5.28 -5.03 -10.57
C ILE A 8 4.23 -4.10 -11.20
N GLU A 9 3.06 -4.03 -10.59
CA GLU A 9 1.94 -3.20 -11.03
C GLU A 9 1.33 -2.54 -9.79
N GLN A 10 0.93 -1.27 -9.93
CA GLN A 10 0.43 -0.44 -8.82
C GLN A 10 -1.05 -0.06 -9.01
N MET A 11 -1.60 -0.30 -10.20
CA MET A 11 -2.97 0.09 -10.51
C MET A 11 -4.00 -0.94 -10.04
N ASP A 12 -5.22 -0.47 -9.80
CA ASP A 12 -6.36 -1.25 -9.31
C ASP A 12 -6.91 -2.27 -10.33
N TYR A 13 -6.57 -2.10 -11.61
CA TYR A 13 -7.03 -2.97 -12.70
C TYR A 13 -6.27 -4.29 -12.85
N ILE A 14 -5.35 -4.62 -11.94
CA ILE A 14 -4.43 -5.77 -12.09
C ILE A 14 -5.15 -7.09 -12.39
N ASN A 15 -6.28 -7.32 -11.74
CA ASN A 15 -7.09 -8.52 -11.88
C ASN A 15 -7.96 -8.53 -13.16
N GLU A 16 -8.27 -7.35 -13.71
CA GLU A 16 -9.12 -7.22 -14.90
C GLU A 16 -8.32 -7.14 -16.21
N ILE A 17 -7.08 -6.66 -16.14
CA ILE A 17 -6.24 -6.40 -17.32
C ILE A 17 -4.97 -7.24 -17.29
N THR A 18 -4.12 -7.05 -16.29
CA THR A 18 -2.76 -7.60 -16.27
C THR A 18 -2.78 -9.12 -16.13
N VAL A 19 -3.50 -9.66 -15.14
CA VAL A 19 -3.63 -11.11 -14.92
C VAL A 19 -4.23 -11.82 -16.14
N PRO A 20 -5.37 -11.39 -16.72
CA PRO A 20 -5.92 -11.99 -17.94
C PRO A 20 -4.98 -11.92 -19.14
N ARG A 21 -4.20 -10.84 -19.26
CA ARG A 21 -3.20 -10.70 -20.33
C ARG A 21 -2.07 -11.73 -20.17
N LEU A 22 -1.58 -11.95 -18.95
CA LEU A 22 -0.56 -12.97 -18.69
C LEU A 22 -1.09 -14.39 -18.94
N GLN A 23 -2.34 -14.65 -18.56
CA GLN A 23 -3.01 -15.93 -18.86
C GLN A 23 -3.09 -16.18 -20.37
N LYS A 24 -3.50 -15.19 -21.17
CA LYS A 24 -3.51 -15.30 -22.65
C LYS A 24 -2.15 -15.63 -23.24
N VAL A 25 -1.08 -15.03 -22.72
CA VAL A 25 0.29 -15.35 -23.15
C VAL A 25 0.63 -16.80 -22.82
N ILE A 26 0.28 -17.30 -21.64
CA ILE A 26 0.45 -18.70 -21.24
C ILE A 26 -0.40 -19.63 -22.11
N GLU A 27 -1.60 -19.22 -22.52
CA GLU A 27 -2.47 -19.96 -23.44
C GLU A 27 -1.96 -19.96 -24.89
N GLY A 28 -0.89 -19.21 -25.19
CA GLY A 28 -0.26 -19.20 -26.51
C GLY A 28 -0.79 -18.13 -27.45
N GLU A 29 -1.22 -16.98 -26.93
CA GLU A 29 -1.56 -15.80 -27.73
C GLU A 29 -0.46 -15.45 -28.76
N GLN A 30 -0.90 -15.08 -29.97
CA GLN A 30 -0.04 -14.86 -31.14
C GLN A 30 0.24 -13.38 -31.44
N GLY A 31 0.17 -12.52 -30.42
CA GLY A 31 0.52 -11.10 -30.50
C GLY A 31 2.03 -10.83 -30.47
N GLY A 32 2.45 -9.60 -30.81
CA GLY A 32 3.87 -9.18 -30.77
C GLY A 32 4.80 -10.11 -31.56
N ILE A 33 5.91 -10.52 -30.95
CA ILE A 33 6.91 -11.42 -31.57
C ILE A 33 6.55 -12.91 -31.49
N SER A 34 5.39 -13.29 -30.96
CA SER A 34 5.02 -14.70 -30.72
C SER A 34 5.19 -15.58 -31.97
N LYS A 35 4.85 -15.05 -33.15
CA LYS A 35 5.02 -15.78 -34.42
C LYS A 35 6.50 -15.95 -34.78
N ASP A 36 7.30 -14.90 -34.63
CA ASP A 36 8.73 -14.88 -34.95
C ASP A 36 9.52 -15.88 -34.09
N VAL A 37 9.08 -16.09 -32.85
CA VAL A 37 9.70 -17.07 -31.93
C VAL A 37 8.94 -18.40 -31.84
N ASN A 38 7.95 -18.62 -32.70
CA ASN A 38 7.09 -19.81 -32.71
C ASN A 38 6.53 -20.17 -31.32
N TRP A 39 6.05 -19.16 -30.58
CA TRP A 39 5.46 -19.34 -29.25
C TRP A 39 4.16 -20.16 -29.34
N LYS A 40 4.02 -21.15 -28.45
CA LYS A 40 2.86 -22.06 -28.37
C LYS A 40 2.15 -22.03 -27.02
N GLY A 41 2.52 -21.10 -26.14
CA GLY A 41 2.07 -21.08 -24.75
C GLY A 41 2.95 -21.93 -23.83
N GLY A 42 2.50 -22.03 -22.58
CA GLY A 42 3.17 -22.71 -21.48
C GLY A 42 3.76 -21.76 -20.43
N GLY A 43 4.33 -22.37 -19.39
CA GLY A 43 4.83 -21.67 -18.21
C GLY A 43 3.73 -21.39 -17.18
N SER A 44 4.10 -20.61 -16.18
CA SER A 44 3.22 -20.15 -15.10
C SER A 44 3.78 -18.85 -14.54
N PHE A 45 2.97 -18.16 -13.74
CA PHE A 45 3.43 -17.09 -12.88
C PHE A 45 2.84 -17.30 -11.48
N VAL A 46 3.53 -16.76 -10.48
CA VAL A 46 2.99 -16.62 -9.13
C VAL A 46 2.50 -15.18 -9.00
N TYR A 47 1.31 -15.02 -8.44
CA TYR A 47 0.72 -13.74 -8.11
C TYR A 47 0.69 -13.59 -6.59
N ALA A 48 1.12 -12.43 -6.10
CA ALA A 48 1.08 -12.09 -4.69
C ALA A 48 0.95 -10.57 -4.55
N GLU A 49 0.32 -10.15 -3.47
CA GLU A 49 0.19 -8.75 -3.07
C GLU A 49 0.94 -8.53 -1.76
N LEU A 50 1.30 -7.28 -1.48
CA LEU A 50 1.90 -6.92 -0.19
C LEU A 50 0.79 -6.76 0.85
N MET A 51 0.94 -7.38 2.01
CA MET A 51 -0.01 -7.20 3.10
C MET A 51 0.11 -5.79 3.68
N GLU A 52 -0.96 -5.02 3.54
CA GLU A 52 -1.03 -3.62 3.99
C GLU A 52 -0.99 -3.53 5.52
N LEU A 53 -0.25 -2.53 6.00
CA LEU A 53 -0.25 -2.10 7.39
C LEU A 53 -0.66 -0.63 7.44
N ASN A 54 0.28 0.33 7.44
CA ASN A 54 -0.08 1.74 7.32
C ASN A 54 -0.62 2.13 5.93
N ALA A 55 -0.35 1.34 4.88
CA ALA A 55 -0.89 1.59 3.54
C ALA A 55 -2.42 1.61 3.53
N TYR A 56 -3.05 0.75 4.34
CA TYR A 56 -4.50 0.73 4.54
C TYR A 56 -5.02 2.12 4.95
N PHE A 57 -4.41 2.73 5.98
CA PHE A 57 -4.78 4.07 6.43
C PHE A 57 -4.56 5.13 5.34
N VAL A 58 -3.47 5.04 4.56
CA VAL A 58 -3.25 5.97 3.43
C VAL A 58 -4.42 5.91 2.44
N HIS A 59 -4.88 4.71 2.09
CA HIS A 59 -6.01 4.54 1.17
C HIS A 59 -7.32 5.08 1.75
N GLU A 60 -7.61 4.81 3.01
CA GLU A 60 -8.83 5.30 3.66
C GLU A 60 -8.82 6.83 3.83
N ILE A 61 -7.67 7.43 4.19
CA ILE A 61 -7.50 8.89 4.23
C ILE A 61 -7.77 9.51 2.85
N GLN A 62 -7.26 8.91 1.78
CA GLN A 62 -7.44 9.42 0.42
C GLN A 62 -8.92 9.34 -0.01
N LYS A 63 -9.62 8.25 0.32
CA LYS A 63 -11.03 8.03 0.00
C LYS A 63 -12.00 8.93 0.78
N ALA A 64 -11.66 9.31 2.01
CA ALA A 64 -12.52 10.14 2.86
C ALA A 64 -12.97 11.43 2.15
N LEU A 65 -14.25 11.76 2.19
CA LEU A 65 -14.83 12.93 1.55
C LEU A 65 -15.18 14.03 2.56
N SER A 66 -15.14 13.73 3.85
CA SER A 66 -15.49 14.67 4.91
C SER A 66 -14.47 14.72 6.05
N THR A 67 -14.49 15.83 6.80
CA THR A 67 -13.67 16.01 8.00
C THR A 67 -14.05 15.01 9.10
N GLU A 68 -15.34 14.70 9.24
CA GLU A 68 -15.84 13.76 10.25
C GLU A 68 -15.29 12.34 10.02
N GLU A 69 -15.24 11.88 8.77
CA GLU A 69 -14.62 10.60 8.40
C GLU A 69 -13.14 10.58 8.77
N LEU A 70 -12.40 11.67 8.52
CA LEU A 70 -10.98 11.76 8.90
C LEU A 70 -10.77 11.78 10.42
N GLU A 71 -11.64 12.43 11.19
CA GLU A 71 -11.54 12.46 12.66
C GLU A 71 -11.81 11.08 13.27
N ASN A 72 -12.78 10.36 12.73
CA ASN A 72 -13.05 8.96 13.10
C ASN A 72 -11.87 8.06 12.76
N LEU A 73 -11.34 8.18 11.54
CA LEU A 73 -10.16 7.42 11.10
C LEU A 73 -8.93 7.73 11.96
N PHE A 74 -8.71 9.00 12.28
CA PHE A 74 -7.62 9.42 13.15
C PHE A 74 -7.73 8.82 14.56
N SER A 75 -8.96 8.64 15.07
CA SER A 75 -9.17 8.01 16.37
C SER A 75 -8.76 6.53 16.37
N VAL A 76 -9.02 5.81 15.28
CA VAL A 76 -8.57 4.43 15.06
C VAL A 76 -7.05 4.37 14.87
N MET A 77 -6.49 5.30 14.08
CA MET A 77 -5.04 5.37 13.86
C MET A 77 -4.24 5.56 15.16
N LYS A 78 -4.77 6.27 16.15
CA LYS A 78 -4.11 6.44 17.45
C LYS A 78 -3.92 5.15 18.22
N THR A 79 -4.78 4.16 17.99
CA THR A 79 -4.74 2.87 18.70
C THR A 79 -4.07 1.79 17.86
N GLU A 80 -4.23 1.83 16.54
CA GLU A 80 -3.87 0.72 15.66
C GLU A 80 -2.74 1.05 14.67
N ALA A 81 -2.46 2.33 14.37
CA ALA A 81 -1.45 2.68 13.37
C ALA A 81 -0.04 2.80 13.96
N HIS A 82 0.97 2.47 13.16
CA HIS A 82 2.37 2.67 13.51
C HIS A 82 2.77 4.11 13.16
N LEU A 83 2.79 4.99 14.16
CA LEU A 83 3.09 6.41 13.98
C LEU A 83 4.58 6.70 14.17
N ASN A 84 5.11 7.64 13.39
CA ASN A 84 6.46 8.17 13.64
C ASN A 84 6.40 9.14 14.84
N TYR A 85 6.63 8.61 16.05
CA TYR A 85 6.49 9.34 17.32
C TYR A 85 7.37 10.60 17.46
N GLN A 86 8.40 10.79 16.63
CA GLN A 86 9.17 12.04 16.61
C GLN A 86 8.48 13.18 15.84
N VAL A 87 7.51 12.85 14.99
CA VAL A 87 6.73 13.78 14.15
C VAL A 87 5.30 13.97 14.69
N ALA A 88 4.78 12.99 15.44
CA ALA A 88 3.36 12.83 15.74
C ALA A 88 2.73 13.80 16.78
N LEU A 89 3.51 14.49 17.63
CA LEU A 89 2.92 15.42 18.60
C LEU A 89 3.00 16.89 18.17
N GLU A 90 4.14 17.34 17.65
CA GLU A 90 4.33 18.77 17.32
C GLU A 90 3.57 19.19 16.04
N ASN A 91 3.48 18.30 15.04
CA ASN A 91 2.82 18.60 13.76
C ASN A 91 1.29 18.51 13.82
N VAL A 92 0.73 17.62 14.65
CA VAL A 92 -0.72 17.54 14.87
C VAL A 92 -1.22 18.73 15.72
N LEU A 93 -0.38 19.23 16.63
CA LEU A 93 -0.71 20.36 17.51
C LEU A 93 -0.46 21.74 16.88
N SER A 94 0.35 21.83 15.83
CA SER A 94 0.55 23.09 15.11
C SER A 94 1.04 22.89 13.67
N ALA A 95 0.18 23.14 12.69
CA ALA A 95 0.64 23.42 11.33
C ALA A 95 1.03 24.91 11.22
N GLU A 96 2.20 25.22 10.68
CA GLU A 96 2.65 26.60 10.48
C GLU A 96 2.12 27.15 9.15
N TYR A 97 1.32 28.21 9.21
CA TYR A 97 0.75 28.93 8.08
C TYR A 97 1.35 30.33 7.99
N GLU A 98 1.84 30.73 6.82
CA GLU A 98 2.14 32.13 6.57
C GLU A 98 0.87 32.86 6.11
N MET A 99 0.38 33.79 6.94
CA MET A 99 -0.61 34.80 6.53
C MET A 99 0.04 36.17 6.64
N GLU A 100 -0.01 36.97 5.58
CA GLU A 100 0.56 38.33 5.57
C GLU A 100 2.06 38.38 5.95
N GLY A 101 2.82 37.32 5.63
CA GLY A 101 4.25 37.21 5.97
C GLY A 101 4.56 36.91 7.44
N ILE A 102 3.55 36.48 8.22
CA ILE A 102 3.70 36.06 9.62
C ILE A 102 3.42 34.56 9.73
N PRO A 103 4.36 33.74 10.24
CA PRO A 103 4.09 32.33 10.54
C PRO A 103 3.14 32.23 11.73
N ARG A 104 2.00 31.58 11.52
CA ARG A 104 0.94 31.36 12.50
C ARG A 104 0.70 29.87 12.65
N LYS A 105 0.64 29.39 13.89
CA LYS A 105 0.28 28.00 14.18
C LYS A 105 -1.24 27.85 14.12
N VAL A 106 -1.72 26.94 13.28
CA VAL A 106 -3.14 26.62 13.06
C VAL A 106 -3.40 25.22 13.60
N ALA A 107 -4.54 25.05 14.29
CA ALA A 107 -4.91 23.77 14.89
C ALA A 107 -5.45 22.81 13.81
N PHE A 108 -5.29 21.50 14.00
CA PHE A 108 -5.82 20.49 13.06
C PHE A 108 -7.29 20.72 12.69
N SER A 109 -8.12 21.16 13.64
CA SER A 109 -9.55 21.46 13.42
C SER A 109 -9.78 22.56 12.38
N GLU A 110 -8.87 23.52 12.27
CA GLU A 110 -8.95 24.71 11.42
C GLU A 110 -8.40 24.49 10.01
N LEU A 111 -7.78 23.33 9.73
CA LEU A 111 -7.23 22.98 8.42
C LEU A 111 -8.32 22.58 7.42
N GLU A 112 -8.06 22.82 6.13
CA GLU A 112 -8.89 22.34 5.04
C GLU A 112 -8.79 20.81 4.90
N LEU A 113 -9.78 20.19 4.27
CA LEU A 113 -9.85 18.72 4.14
C LEU A 113 -8.58 18.13 3.53
N HIS A 114 -8.05 18.74 2.46
CA HIS A 114 -6.85 18.26 1.79
C HIS A 114 -5.59 18.32 2.66
N GLU A 115 -5.46 19.35 3.50
CA GLU A 115 -4.34 19.53 4.44
C GLU A 115 -4.43 18.53 5.59
N LYS A 116 -5.65 18.30 6.09
CA LYS A 116 -5.90 17.23 7.08
C LYS A 116 -5.45 15.88 6.56
N LYS A 117 -5.80 15.54 5.31
CA LYS A 117 -5.35 14.30 4.66
C LYS A 117 -3.84 14.21 4.57
N GLN A 118 -3.19 15.27 4.08
CA GLN A 118 -1.74 15.29 3.94
C GLN A 118 -1.03 15.08 5.28
N LEU A 119 -1.46 15.81 6.32
CA LEU A 119 -0.90 15.69 7.65
C LEU A 119 -1.06 14.27 8.23
N LEU A 120 -2.25 13.67 8.08
CA LEU A 120 -2.51 12.31 8.54
C LEU A 120 -1.64 11.27 7.82
N ILE A 121 -1.31 11.49 6.55
CA ILE A 121 -0.37 10.61 5.81
C ILE A 121 1.07 10.83 6.28
N GLU A 122 1.45 12.06 6.63
CA GLU A 122 2.82 12.39 7.07
C GLU A 122 3.17 11.83 8.45
N ILE A 123 2.19 11.67 9.35
CA ILE A 123 2.42 11.09 10.69
C ILE A 123 2.63 9.58 10.68
N LEU A 124 2.19 8.89 9.62
CA LEU A 124 2.37 7.44 9.47
C LEU A 124 3.85 7.12 9.27
N ASP A 125 4.36 6.10 9.96
CA ASP A 125 5.68 5.58 9.66
C ASP A 125 5.67 4.88 8.29
N LYS A 126 6.36 5.50 7.33
CA LYS A 126 6.47 5.02 5.95
C LYS A 126 7.26 3.72 5.83
N ASN A 127 8.05 3.36 6.84
CA ASN A 127 8.73 2.06 6.90
C ASN A 127 7.78 0.93 7.31
N GLN A 128 6.60 1.26 7.81
CA GLN A 128 5.56 0.34 8.27
C GLN A 128 4.31 0.42 7.39
N LEU A 129 4.49 0.71 6.09
CA LEU A 129 3.37 0.69 5.12
C LEU A 129 2.85 -0.71 4.85
N TYR A 130 3.73 -1.70 4.90
CA TYR A 130 3.42 -3.11 4.68
C TYR A 130 4.09 -3.96 5.75
N VAL A 131 3.52 -5.12 6.01
CA VAL A 131 4.04 -6.05 7.00
C VAL A 131 5.42 -6.59 6.57
N ASN A 132 6.39 -6.53 7.48
CA ASN A 132 7.69 -7.17 7.24
C ASN A 132 7.58 -8.69 7.41
N ALA A 133 8.26 -9.44 6.54
CA ALA A 133 8.28 -10.90 6.62
C ALA A 133 8.79 -11.42 7.99
N SER A 134 9.67 -10.67 8.67
CA SER A 134 10.16 -11.00 10.02
C SER A 134 9.11 -10.84 11.12
N GLU A 135 8.08 -10.04 10.88
CA GLU A 135 6.99 -9.74 11.82
C GLU A 135 5.75 -10.61 11.53
N MET A 136 5.82 -11.47 10.52
CA MET A 136 4.68 -12.26 10.05
C MET A 136 4.09 -13.22 11.10
N ASP A 137 4.88 -13.60 12.09
CA ASP A 137 4.45 -14.46 13.20
C ASP A 137 3.93 -13.67 14.43
N ASP A 138 3.89 -12.34 14.35
CA ASP A 138 3.29 -11.48 15.37
C ASP A 138 1.78 -11.76 15.48
N CYS A 139 1.32 -12.04 16.70
CA CYS A 139 -0.10 -12.31 16.96
C CYS A 139 -0.98 -11.07 16.78
N ASP A 140 -0.42 -9.87 16.95
CA ASP A 140 -1.18 -8.62 16.86
C ASP A 140 -1.61 -8.32 15.41
N LEU A 141 -0.85 -8.82 14.42
CA LEU A 141 -1.13 -8.64 12.99
C LEU A 141 -2.20 -9.58 12.42
N ASN A 142 -2.65 -10.59 13.18
CA ASN A 142 -3.73 -11.51 12.79
C ASN A 142 -3.60 -12.13 11.38
N ILE A 143 -2.36 -12.42 10.94
CA ILE A 143 -2.08 -12.96 9.60
C ILE A 143 -2.55 -14.41 9.50
N SER A 144 -3.18 -14.76 8.37
CA SER A 144 -3.70 -16.12 8.16
C SER A 144 -2.57 -17.14 8.02
N GLU A 145 -2.75 -18.36 8.55
CA GLU A 145 -1.74 -19.42 8.40
C GLU A 145 -1.46 -19.78 6.93
N SER A 146 -2.44 -19.59 6.04
CA SER A 146 -2.23 -19.73 4.59
C SER A 146 -1.24 -18.71 4.02
N ASP A 147 -1.34 -17.45 4.42
CA ASP A 147 -0.43 -16.40 3.94
C ASP A 147 0.96 -16.57 4.54
N LYS A 148 1.03 -17.02 5.80
CA LYS A 148 2.31 -17.39 6.44
C LYS A 148 2.99 -18.54 5.71
N ALA A 149 2.25 -19.60 5.43
CA ALA A 149 2.76 -20.77 4.70
C ALA A 149 3.22 -20.39 3.29
N PHE A 150 2.43 -19.58 2.57
CA PHE A 150 2.80 -19.08 1.24
C PHE A 150 4.10 -18.28 1.28
N THR A 151 4.22 -17.34 2.22
CA THR A 151 5.42 -16.49 2.35
C THR A 151 6.66 -17.30 2.70
N ARG A 152 6.55 -18.28 3.62
CA ARG A 152 7.66 -19.20 3.95
C ARG A 152 8.11 -19.99 2.72
N SER A 153 7.16 -20.54 1.96
CA SER A 153 7.46 -21.29 0.74
C SER A 153 8.08 -20.39 -0.35
N PHE A 154 7.58 -19.16 -0.48
CA PHE A 154 8.09 -18.17 -1.44
C PHE A 154 9.55 -17.80 -1.19
N TYR A 155 9.94 -17.61 0.08
CA TYR A 155 11.33 -17.31 0.48
C TYR A 155 12.22 -18.56 0.65
N GLY A 156 11.67 -19.76 0.52
CA GLY A 156 12.42 -21.01 0.72
C GLY A 156 12.84 -21.24 2.17
N MET A 157 12.01 -20.83 3.13
CA MET A 157 12.27 -20.95 4.58
C MET A 157 11.74 -22.28 5.17
N GLU A 158 11.66 -23.33 4.35
CA GLU A 158 11.22 -24.68 4.77
C GLU A 158 12.28 -25.45 5.57
#